data_AF-A0A8D5U5J4-F1
#
_entry.id   AF-A0A8D5U5J4-F1
#
_cell.length_a   1.000
_cell.length_b   1.000
_cell.length_c   1.000
_cell.angle_alpha   90.00
_cell.angle_beta   90.00
_cell.angle_gamma   90.00
#
_symmetry.space_group_name_H-M   'P 1'
#
loop_
_entity.id
_entity.type
_entity.pdbx_description
1 polymer ?
#
loop_
_entity_poly.entity_id
_entity_poly.type
_entity_poly.pdbx_seq_one_letter_code
_entity_poly.pdbx_strand_id
1 'polypeptide(L)'
;MLPVQTFDFGGLVRCMRLSIGDRYVADSLSFLFAIKNHYDVSQFALTSKGVIYEGDASGVLVGSCEHLMGIVRHFGEGVVLSSAVKVWEYVHGDRQVKFDQSEREFLDAFLNKS
;
A
#
# COMPACT_ATOMS: atom_id res chain seq x y z
N MET A 1 -8.16 13.75 29.14
CA MET A 1 -7.46 12.95 28.12
C MET A 1 -8.13 13.23 26.79
N LEU A 2 -7.46 13.92 25.88
CA LEU A 2 -7.94 14.07 24.50
C LEU A 2 -7.84 12.69 23.83
N PRO A 3 -8.81 12.26 23.01
CA PRO A 3 -8.70 10.99 22.31
C PRO A 3 -7.52 11.08 21.35
N VAL A 4 -6.60 10.12 21.44
CA VAL A 4 -5.60 9.86 20.40
C VAL A 4 -6.41 9.65 19.13
N GLN A 5 -6.28 10.55 18.15
CA GLN A 5 -6.89 10.35 16.84
C GLN A 5 -6.33 9.04 16.29
N THR A 6 -7.15 7.99 16.33
CA THR A 6 -6.86 6.75 15.63
C THR A 6 -6.78 7.08 14.15
N PHE A 7 -5.64 6.77 13.53
CA PHE A 7 -5.44 6.95 12.10
C PHE A 7 -6.58 6.24 11.33
N ASP A 8 -7.30 6.97 10.48
CA ASP A 8 -8.38 6.40 9.66
C ASP A 8 -7.79 5.73 8.41
N PHE A 9 -7.43 4.46 8.56
CA PHE A 9 -6.87 3.65 7.49
C PHE A 9 -7.87 3.44 6.34
N GLY A 10 -9.16 3.26 6.66
CA GLY A 10 -10.22 3.17 5.65
C GLY A 10 -10.34 4.46 4.83
N GLY A 11 -10.20 5.61 5.48
CA GLY A 11 -10.08 6.92 4.85
C GLY A 11 -8.86 7.04 3.93
N LEU A 12 -7.70 6.51 4.32
CA LEU A 12 -6.51 6.44 3.46
C LEU A 12 -6.79 5.61 2.20
N VAL A 13 -7.29 4.38 2.36
CA VAL A 13 -7.60 3.49 1.23
C VAL A 13 -8.57 4.17 0.26
N ARG A 14 -9.59 4.83 0.80
CA ARG A 14 -10.54 5.61 -0.01
C ARG A 14 -9.85 6.74 -0.78
N CYS A 15 -9.00 7.52 -0.11
CA CYS A 15 -8.22 8.58 -0.75
C CYS A 15 -7.38 8.01 -1.91
N MET A 16 -6.65 6.93 -1.67
CA MET A 16 -5.80 6.28 -2.67
C MET A 16 -6.61 5.81 -3.89
N ARG A 17 -7.76 5.17 -3.66
CA ARG A 17 -8.66 4.71 -4.74
C ARG A 17 -9.18 5.86 -5.59
N LEU A 18 -9.60 6.97 -4.95
CA LEU A 18 -10.10 8.14 -5.67
C LEU A 18 -8.99 8.85 -6.46
N SER A 19 -7.78 8.91 -5.90
CA SER A 19 -6.64 9.58 -6.48
C SER A 19 -5.98 8.82 -7.64
N ILE A 20 -5.84 7.49 -7.51
CA ILE A 20 -5.16 6.64 -8.50
C ILE A 20 -6.13 6.14 -9.57
N GLY A 21 -7.40 5.90 -9.22
CA GLY A 21 -8.44 5.41 -10.13
C GLY A 21 -8.42 3.89 -10.34
N ASP A 22 -7.24 3.25 -10.32
CA ASP A 22 -7.14 1.78 -10.30
C ASP A 22 -7.17 1.24 -8.86
N ARG A 23 -8.18 0.41 -8.56
CA ARG A 23 -8.37 -0.17 -7.22
C ARG A 23 -7.21 -1.07 -6.81
N TYR A 24 -6.68 -1.90 -7.70
CA TYR A 24 -5.62 -2.86 -7.35
C TYR A 24 -4.32 -2.15 -7.03
N VAL A 25 -3.98 -1.11 -7.81
CA VAL A 25 -2.80 -0.28 -7.55
C VAL A 25 -2.97 0.48 -6.23
N ALA A 26 -4.14 1.10 -6.02
CA ALA A 26 -4.42 1.84 -4.80
C ALA A 26 -4.37 0.97 -3.54
N ASP A 27 -5.00 -0.21 -3.58
CA ASP A 27 -5.05 -1.13 -2.45
C ASP A 27 -3.68 -1.76 -2.19
N SER A 28 -2.94 -2.12 -3.24
CA SER A 28 -1.57 -2.65 -3.13
C SER A 28 -0.62 -1.63 -2.51
N LEU A 29 -0.74 -0.36 -2.91
CA LEU A 29 0.07 0.71 -2.32
C LEU A 29 -0.34 1.00 -0.87
N SER A 30 -1.64 0.89 -0.55
CA SER A 30 -2.14 0.99 0.82
C SER A 30 -1.61 -0.17 1.68
N PHE A 31 -1.55 -1.38 1.16
CA PHE A 31 -0.92 -2.53 1.83
C PHE A 31 0.56 -2.27 2.15
N LEU A 32 1.33 -1.80 1.17
CA LEU A 32 2.73 -1.44 1.39
C LEU A 32 2.87 -0.33 2.44
N PHE A 33 1.98 0.66 2.44
CA PHE A 33 1.92 1.70 3.46
C PHE A 33 1.60 1.12 4.85
N ALA A 34 0.68 0.15 4.94
CA ALA A 34 0.37 -0.55 6.18
C ALA A 34 1.60 -1.28 6.74
N ILE A 35 2.31 -2.02 5.90
CA ILE A 35 3.55 -2.72 6.28
C ILE A 35 4.61 -1.73 6.75
N LYS A 36 4.87 -0.65 5.99
CA LYS A 36 5.86 0.38 6.34
C LYS A 36 5.60 0.99 7.72
N ASN A 37 4.34 1.23 8.05
CA ASN A 37 3.94 1.92 9.28
C ASN A 37 3.49 0.96 10.39
N HIS A 38 3.69 -0.35 10.22
CA HIS A 38 3.30 -1.39 11.18
C HIS A 38 1.80 -1.36 11.56
N TYR A 39 0.93 -1.02 10.60
CA TYR A 39 -0.52 -1.12 10.78
C TYR A 39 -1.01 -2.57 10.64
N ASP A 40 -2.21 -2.83 11.15
CA ASP A 40 -2.87 -4.13 10.97
C ASP A 40 -3.14 -4.40 9.49
N VAL A 41 -2.73 -5.58 9.04
CA VAL A 41 -2.90 -6.04 7.65
C VAL A 41 -3.92 -7.15 7.53
N SER A 42 -4.65 -7.51 8.59
CA SER A 42 -5.64 -8.59 8.59
C SER A 42 -6.81 -8.36 7.63
N GLN A 43 -7.03 -7.12 7.22
CA GLN A 43 -8.09 -6.72 6.28
C GLN A 43 -7.61 -6.67 4.83
N PHE A 44 -6.40 -7.16 4.54
CA PHE A 44 -5.91 -7.30 3.18
C PHE A 44 -5.98 -8.76 2.73
N ALA A 45 -6.10 -8.95 1.42
CA ALA A 45 -6.11 -10.27 0.79
C ALA A 45 -5.32 -10.25 -0.53
N LEU A 46 -4.61 -11.34 -0.82
CA LEU A 46 -3.93 -11.54 -2.09
C LEU A 46 -4.93 -11.93 -3.19
N THR A 47 -4.73 -11.37 -4.38
CA THR A 47 -5.50 -11.70 -5.59
C THR A 47 -4.54 -12.01 -6.75
N SER A 48 -5.09 -12.44 -7.90
CA SER A 48 -4.32 -12.65 -9.12
C SER A 48 -3.73 -11.36 -9.74
N LYS A 49 -4.16 -10.17 -9.28
CA LYS A 49 -3.73 -8.88 -9.82
C LYS A 49 -2.89 -8.04 -8.85
N GLY A 50 -2.86 -8.39 -7.57
CA GLY A 50 -2.27 -7.56 -6.52
C GLY A 50 -2.87 -7.88 -5.15
N VAL A 51 -2.66 -6.99 -4.18
CA VAL A 51 -3.28 -7.08 -2.86
C VAL A 51 -4.48 -6.14 -2.80
N ILE A 52 -5.61 -6.62 -2.27
CA ILE A 52 -6.83 -5.82 -2.11
C ILE A 52 -7.12 -5.56 -0.64
N TYR A 53 -7.76 -4.44 -0.34
CA TYR A 53 -8.28 -4.13 0.99
C TYR A 53 -9.77 -4.49 1.05
N GLU A 54 -10.12 -5.34 2.00
CA GLU A 54 -11.47 -5.89 2.25
C GLU A 54 -12.15 -5.25 3.46
N GLY A 55 -11.44 -4.41 4.21
CA GLY A 55 -12.00 -3.64 5.31
C GLY A 55 -12.92 -2.51 4.85
N ASP A 56 -13.49 -1.80 5.82
CA ASP A 56 -14.31 -0.62 5.56
C ASP A 56 -13.44 0.53 5.02
N ALA A 57 -13.79 1.01 3.83
CA ALA A 57 -13.14 2.13 3.14
C ALA A 57 -14.11 3.32 2.94
N SER A 58 -15.13 3.45 3.79
CA SER A 58 -16.08 4.57 3.79
C SER A 58 -15.57 5.81 4.53
N GLY A 59 -14.46 5.67 5.26
CA GLY A 59 -13.82 6.73 6.05
C GLY A 59 -13.42 7.98 5.27
N VAL A 60 -12.87 8.95 5.99
CA VAL A 60 -12.39 10.23 5.45
C VAL A 60 -11.01 10.51 6.03
N LEU A 61 -9.99 10.47 5.18
CA LEU A 61 -8.63 10.86 5.58
C LEU A 61 -8.58 12.37 5.84
N VAL A 62 -8.19 12.75 7.06
CA VAL A 62 -7.82 14.14 7.38
C VAL A 62 -6.36 14.35 6.97
N GLY A 63 -6.12 14.73 5.72
CA GLY A 63 -4.79 14.90 5.12
C GLY A 63 -4.78 14.71 3.60
N SER A 64 -3.60 14.53 3.01
CA SER A 64 -3.43 14.25 1.57
C SER A 64 -2.69 12.95 1.33
N CYS A 65 -3.20 12.14 0.40
CA CYS A 65 -2.52 10.95 -0.13
C CYS A 65 -1.78 11.21 -1.46
N GLU A 66 -1.75 12.46 -1.95
CA GLU A 66 -1.19 12.79 -3.28
C GLU A 66 0.30 12.48 -3.40
N HIS A 67 1.07 12.60 -2.31
CA HIS A 67 2.50 12.29 -2.32
C HIS A 67 2.77 10.82 -2.72
N LEU A 68 1.86 9.90 -2.38
CA LEU A 68 1.95 8.48 -2.76
C LEU A 68 1.67 8.27 -4.25
N MET A 69 0.88 9.14 -4.88
CA MET A 69 0.69 9.10 -6.35
C MET A 69 1.98 9.40 -7.09
N GLY A 70 2.84 10.27 -6.54
CA GLY A 70 4.14 10.58 -7.13
C GLY A 70 5.02 9.33 -7.27
N ILE A 71 4.89 8.41 -6.32
CA ILE A 71 5.61 7.12 -6.36
C ILE A 71 5.07 6.23 -7.48
N VAL A 72 3.74 6.11 -7.61
CA VAL A 72 3.11 5.33 -8.70
C VAL A 72 3.54 5.85 -10.07
N ARG A 73 3.52 7.18 -10.27
CA ARG A 73 3.89 7.80 -11.55
C ARG A 73 5.36 7.59 -11.90
N HIS A 74 6.24 7.51 -10.90
CA HIS A 74 7.67 7.36 -11.13
C HIS A 74 8.07 5.92 -11.47
N PHE A 75 7.56 4.95 -10.73
CA PHE A 75 7.94 3.53 -10.88
C PHE A 75 7.00 2.72 -11.79
N GLY A 76 5.78 3.22 -12.00
CA GLY A 76 4.76 2.54 -12.79
C GLY A 76 3.92 1.56 -11.96
N GLU A 77 2.68 1.37 -12.39
CA GLU A 77 1.69 0.53 -11.71
C GLU A 77 2.14 -0.93 -11.60
N GLY A 78 2.78 -1.47 -12.64
CA GLY A 78 3.26 -2.86 -12.66
C GLY A 78 4.26 -3.16 -11.54
N VAL A 79 5.20 -2.24 -11.28
CA VAL A 79 6.20 -2.39 -10.20
C VAL A 79 5.54 -2.33 -8.83
N VAL A 80 4.54 -1.46 -8.65
CA VAL A 80 3.76 -1.38 -7.39
C VAL A 80 3.03 -2.69 -7.12
N LEU A 81 2.33 -3.21 -8.13
CA LEU A 81 1.57 -4.46 -8.02
C LEU A 81 2.48 -5.66 -7.74
N SER A 82 3.55 -5.83 -8.52
CA SER A 82 4.48 -6.95 -8.34
C SER A 82 5.18 -6.90 -6.98
N SER A 83 5.60 -5.71 -6.55
CA SER A 83 6.22 -5.51 -5.24
C SER A 83 5.26 -5.84 -4.10
N ALA A 84 3.99 -5.42 -4.18
CA ALA A 84 3.00 -5.72 -3.15
C ALA A 84 2.73 -7.23 -3.02
N VAL A 85 2.62 -7.95 -4.14
CA VAL A 85 2.47 -9.42 -4.14
C VAL A 85 3.68 -10.09 -3.49
N LYS A 86 4.89 -9.69 -3.89
CA LYS A 86 6.13 -10.27 -3.34
C LYS A 86 6.30 -9.97 -1.84
N VAL A 87 5.97 -8.75 -1.41
CA VAL A 87 5.98 -8.41 0.02
C VAL A 87 4.94 -9.25 0.77
N TRP A 88 3.73 -9.44 0.21
CA TRP A 88 2.71 -10.32 0.78
C TRP A 88 3.23 -11.75 0.98
N GLU A 89 3.81 -12.34 -0.07
CA GLU A 89 4.38 -13.69 -0.03
C GLU A 89 5.49 -13.80 1.03
N TYR A 90 6.36 -12.79 1.10
CA TYR A 90 7.45 -12.74 2.07
C TYR A 90 6.93 -12.70 3.51
N VAL A 91 5.94 -11.85 3.82
CA VAL A 91 5.39 -11.75 5.18
C VAL A 91 4.54 -12.96 5.57
N HIS A 92 3.99 -13.70 4.60
CA HIS A 92 3.22 -14.92 4.81
C HIS A 92 4.03 -16.22 4.68
N GLY A 93 5.36 -16.13 4.62
CA GLY A 93 6.26 -17.25 4.90
C GLY A 93 7.11 -17.73 3.72
N ASP A 94 6.98 -17.16 2.52
CA ASP A 94 7.89 -17.48 1.42
C ASP A 94 9.19 -16.66 1.53
N ARG A 95 10.23 -17.28 2.08
CA ARG A 95 11.55 -16.66 2.23
C ARG A 95 12.40 -16.67 0.95
N GLN A 96 11.90 -17.25 -0.14
CA GLN A 96 12.62 -17.32 -1.42
C GLN A 96 12.22 -16.22 -2.41
N VAL A 97 11.33 -15.31 -2.00
CA VAL A 97 10.92 -14.15 -2.80
C VAL A 97 12.14 -13.34 -3.24
N LYS A 98 12.24 -13.08 -4.55
CA LYS A 98 13.29 -12.26 -5.14
C LYS A 98 12.70 -10.99 -5.74
N PHE A 99 13.23 -9.85 -5.29
CA PHE A 99 12.96 -8.55 -5.88
C PHE A 99 13.95 -8.28 -7.01
N ASP A 100 13.46 -7.77 -8.14
CA ASP A 100 14.30 -7.26 -9.21
C ASP A 100 14.88 -5.88 -8.86
N GLN A 101 15.62 -5.27 -9.80
CA GLN A 101 16.23 -3.97 -9.56
C GLN A 101 15.19 -2.86 -9.38
N SER A 102 14.18 -2.80 -10.25
CA SER A 102 13.15 -1.75 -10.20
C SER A 102 12.28 -1.86 -8.95
N GLU A 103 11.96 -3.08 -8.52
CA GLU A 103 11.23 -3.33 -7.27
C GLU A 103 12.06 -2.94 -6.05
N ARG A 104 13.37 -3.22 -6.04
CA ARG A 104 14.27 -2.77 -4.96
C ARG A 104 14.34 -1.25 -4.88
N GLU A 105 14.55 -0.58 -6.01
CA GLU A 105 14.58 0.89 -6.07
C GLU A 105 13.25 1.50 -5.62
N PHE A 106 12.13 0.91 -6.02
CA PHE A 106 10.80 1.31 -5.57
C PHE A 106 10.65 1.14 -4.06
N LEU A 107 10.95 -0.05 -3.51
CA LEU A 107 10.82 -0.32 -2.08
C LEU A 107 11.75 0.57 -1.26
N ASP A 108 12.99 0.78 -1.69
CA ASP A 108 13.92 1.68 -1.01
C ASP A 108 13.40 3.14 -1.02
N ALA A 109 12.88 3.61 -2.15
CA ALA A 109 12.28 4.95 -2.23
C ALA A 109 11.02 5.08 -1.37
N PHE A 110 10.18 4.03 -1.36
CA PHE A 110 8.92 4.00 -0.61
C PHE A 110 9.16 3.93 0.90
N LEU A 111 10.13 3.13 1.34
CA LEU A 111 10.49 2.97 2.76
C LEU A 111 11.25 4.17 3.31
N ASN A 112 12.18 4.75 2.53
CA ASN A 112 13.09 5.79 3.03
C ASN A 112 12.60 7.23 2.87
N LYS A 113 11.61 7.51 2.00
CA LYS A 113 10.99 8.84 1.96
C LYS A 113 9.99 8.99 3.12
N SER A 114 10.30 9.92 4.03
CA SER A 114 9.48 10.35 5.17
C SER A 114 8.68 11.59 4.80
#